data_AF-A0A450WRS1-F1
#
_entry.id   AF-A0A450WRS1-F1
#
_cell.length_a   1.000
_cell.length_b   1.000
_cell.length_c   1.000
_cell.angle_alpha   90.00
_cell.angle_beta   90.00
_cell.angle_gamma   90.00
#
_symmetry.space_group_name_H-M   'P 1'
#
loop_
_entity.id
_entity.type
_entity.pdbx_description
1 polymer ?
#
loop_
_entity_poly.entity_id
_entity_poly.type
_entity_poly.pdbx_seq_one_letter_code
_entity_poly.pdbx_strand_id
1 'polypeptide(L)'
;MNLIFTLRHREAGLPIRARNLRIMFALIASFVAGTGPTEPAHRHGVADLDIVFSGKEIAIELHSPANNILGFEHAPKTHAERERLTESLSRLKQADSLLVFPEPAGCNLESVKIEHPFETGPFESSSEHETGHHGGEHEHDAHHDEGARP
;
A
#
# COMPACT_ATOMS: atom_id res chain seq x y z
N MET A 1 -5.40 2.56 -3.62
CA MET A 1 -4.51 1.39 -3.71
C MET A 1 -5.38 0.15 -3.70
N ASN A 2 -5.07 -0.82 -4.54
CA ASN A 2 -5.75 -2.11 -4.56
C ASN A 2 -4.73 -3.22 -4.32
N LEU A 3 -5.03 -4.13 -3.41
CA LEU A 3 -4.16 -5.25 -3.08
C LEU A 3 -4.96 -6.54 -3.15
N ILE A 4 -4.47 -7.51 -3.91
CA ILE A 4 -5.13 -8.81 -4.07
C ILE A 4 -4.13 -9.87 -3.62
N PHE A 5 -4.57 -10.71 -2.69
CA PHE A 5 -3.84 -11.86 -2.18
C PHE A 5 -4.63 -13.12 -2.52
N THR A 6 -4.00 -14.06 -3.23
CA THR A 6 -4.60 -15.35 -3.52
C THR A 6 -3.87 -16.42 -2.72
N LEU A 7 -4.62 -17.15 -1.91
CA LEU A 7 -4.13 -18.28 -1.13
C LEU A 7 -4.85 -19.55 -1.52
N ARG A 8 -4.17 -20.69 -1.38
CA ARG A 8 -4.76 -22.00 -1.61
C ARG A 8 -4.50 -22.96 -0.46
N HIS A 9 -5.53 -23.71 -0.10
CA HIS A 9 -5.46 -24.78 0.87
C HIS A 9 -4.57 -25.92 0.35
N ARG A 10 -3.52 -26.26 1.11
CA ARG A 10 -2.66 -27.43 0.91
C ARG A 10 -3.50 -28.69 1.10
N GLU A 11 -3.48 -29.62 0.16
CA GLU A 11 -4.08 -30.93 0.40
C GLU A 11 -3.28 -31.67 1.48
N ALA A 12 -3.67 -31.54 2.75
CA ALA A 12 -3.40 -32.56 3.73
C ALA A 12 -4.34 -33.73 3.39
N GLY A 13 -3.81 -34.94 3.20
CA GLY A 13 -4.54 -36.14 2.80
C GLY A 13 -5.55 -36.67 3.82
N LEU A 14 -6.45 -35.82 4.35
CA LEU A 14 -7.62 -36.23 5.11
C LEU A 14 -8.88 -35.59 4.53
N PRO A 15 -9.96 -36.37 4.34
CA PRO A 15 -11.20 -35.85 3.77
C PRO A 15 -11.91 -34.94 4.78
N ILE A 16 -12.11 -33.67 4.41
CA ILE A 16 -13.05 -32.77 5.09
C ILE A 16 -14.44 -33.41 4.95
N ARG A 17 -14.94 -33.99 6.04
CA ARG A 17 -16.25 -34.62 6.10
C ARG A 17 -17.31 -33.51 6.10
N ALA A 18 -17.78 -33.12 4.92
CA ALA A 18 -18.85 -32.15 4.75
C ALA A 18 -20.09 -32.63 5.51
N ARG A 19 -20.44 -31.93 6.60
CA ARG A 19 -21.65 -32.20 7.37
C ARG A 19 -22.77 -31.36 6.76
N ASN A 20 -23.60 -31.99 5.93
CA ASN A 20 -24.73 -31.34 5.27
C ASN A 20 -25.75 -30.86 6.32
N LEU A 21 -25.70 -29.57 6.67
CA LEU A 21 -26.73 -28.91 7.47
C LEU A 21 -27.77 -28.32 6.52
N ARG A 22 -28.94 -28.97 6.43
CA ARG A 22 -30.09 -28.44 5.69
C ARG A 22 -30.78 -27.39 6.56
N ILE A 23 -30.51 -26.11 6.28
CA ILE A 23 -31.27 -24.99 6.84
C ILE A 23 -32.34 -24.61 5.82
N MET A 24 -33.61 -24.82 6.20
CA MET A 24 -34.76 -24.37 5.42
C MET A 24 -35.04 -22.92 5.81
N PHE A 25 -34.79 -21.96 4.91
CA PHE A 25 -35.00 -20.53 5.15
C PHE A 25 -36.42 -20.13 4.70
N ALA A 26 -37.27 -19.74 5.64
CA ALA A 26 -38.59 -19.18 5.34
C ALA A 26 -38.43 -17.70 4.91
N LEU A 27 -39.00 -17.35 3.75
CA LEU A 27 -39.00 -15.99 3.22
C LEU A 27 -40.02 -15.12 3.95
N ILE A 28 -39.55 -14.18 4.78
CA ILE A 28 -40.35 -13.09 5.33
C ILE A 28 -40.07 -11.85 4.47
N ALA A 29 -41.07 -11.38 3.73
CA ALA A 29 -41.00 -10.13 2.98
C ALA A 29 -41.31 -8.95 3.92
N SER A 30 -40.27 -8.20 4.31
CA SER A 30 -40.41 -6.93 5.03
C SER A 30 -40.23 -5.77 4.05
N PHE A 31 -41.20 -4.87 4.00
CA PHE A 31 -41.13 -3.61 3.26
C PHE A 31 -40.29 -2.60 4.06
N VAL A 32 -39.17 -2.14 3.50
CA VAL A 32 -38.34 -1.08 4.08
C VAL A 32 -38.64 0.24 3.36
N ALA A 33 -39.16 1.22 4.09
CA ALA A 33 -39.23 2.61 3.64
C ALA A 33 -37.84 3.24 3.77
N GLY A 34 -37.24 3.64 2.64
CA GLY A 34 -35.90 4.21 2.60
C GLY A 34 -35.88 5.68 2.99
N THR A 35 -35.26 6.01 4.13
CA THR A 35 -34.66 7.33 4.36
C THR A 35 -33.20 7.24 3.96
N GLY A 36 -32.83 7.83 2.82
CA GLY A 36 -31.45 7.84 2.34
C GLY A 36 -30.53 8.57 3.32
N PRO A 37 -29.36 8.02 3.68
CA PRO A 37 -28.39 8.73 4.49
C PRO A 37 -27.83 9.92 3.70
N THR A 38 -27.93 11.13 4.26
CA THR A 38 -27.06 12.23 3.86
C THR A 38 -25.68 11.93 4.42
N GLU A 39 -24.82 11.32 3.61
CA GLU A 39 -23.46 11.01 4.03
C GLU A 39 -22.71 12.33 4.31
N PRO A 40 -22.08 12.47 5.49
CA PRO A 40 -21.16 13.57 5.73
C PRO A 40 -20.05 13.48 4.69
N ALA A 41 -19.88 14.57 3.92
CA ALA A 41 -18.69 14.76 3.12
C ALA A 41 -17.48 14.62 4.06
N HIS A 42 -16.43 13.96 3.57
CA HIS A 42 -15.16 13.66 4.26
C HIS A 42 -15.08 12.31 5.00
N ARG A 43 -15.51 11.20 4.36
CA ARG A 43 -14.96 9.87 4.67
C ARG A 43 -13.55 9.74 4.08
N HIS A 44 -12.57 10.37 4.72
CA HIS A 44 -11.16 10.13 4.42
C HIS A 44 -10.68 8.89 5.20
N GLY A 45 -10.01 7.98 4.50
CA GLY A 45 -9.33 6.84 5.11
C GLY A 45 -10.18 5.60 5.40
N VAL A 46 -11.37 5.48 4.84
CA VAL A 46 -12.11 4.20 4.87
C VAL A 46 -11.51 3.24 3.84
N ALA A 47 -11.28 2.00 4.23
CA ALA A 47 -10.85 0.93 3.35
C ALA A 47 -11.88 -0.21 3.38
N ASP A 48 -12.03 -0.90 2.24
CA ASP A 48 -12.89 -2.05 2.06
C ASP A 48 -12.03 -3.31 1.94
N LEU A 49 -12.41 -4.37 2.65
CA LEU A 49 -11.74 -5.66 2.63
C LEU A 49 -12.75 -6.74 2.20
N ASP A 50 -12.52 -7.31 1.02
CA ASP A 50 -13.31 -8.39 0.46
C ASP A 50 -12.58 -9.72 0.65
N ILE A 51 -13.34 -10.75 1.02
CA ILE A 51 -12.82 -12.11 1.21
C ILE A 51 -13.75 -13.09 0.50
N VAL A 52 -13.21 -13.81 -0.48
CA VAL A 52 -13.96 -14.76 -1.31
C VAL A 52 -13.36 -16.15 -1.15
N PHE A 53 -14.23 -17.14 -0.91
CA PHE A 53 -13.87 -18.55 -0.86
C PHE A 53 -14.40 -19.26 -2.09
N SER A 54 -13.51 -19.91 -2.86
CA SER A 54 -13.87 -20.68 -4.05
C SER A 54 -13.16 -22.04 -4.03
N GLY A 55 -13.89 -23.10 -3.64
CA GLY A 55 -13.33 -24.44 -3.51
C GLY A 55 -12.20 -24.48 -2.46
N LYS A 56 -10.96 -24.56 -2.93
CA LYS A 56 -9.74 -24.58 -2.08
C LYS A 56 -8.99 -23.25 -2.09
N GLU A 57 -9.51 -22.26 -2.79
CA GLU A 57 -8.88 -20.95 -2.96
C GLU A 57 -9.56 -19.90 -2.09
N ILE A 58 -8.76 -19.00 -1.55
CA ILE A 58 -9.17 -17.81 -0.81
C ILE A 58 -8.58 -16.62 -1.56
N ALA A 59 -9.42 -15.70 -2.01
CA ALA A 59 -8.99 -14.41 -2.52
C ALA A 59 -9.33 -13.35 -1.47
N ILE A 60 -8.34 -12.53 -1.11
CA ILE A 60 -8.49 -11.39 -0.21
C ILE A 60 -8.14 -10.14 -1.00
N GLU A 61 -9.06 -9.20 -1.09
CA GLU A 61 -8.87 -7.93 -1.80
C GLU A 61 -9.04 -6.76 -0.82
N LEU A 62 -8.05 -5.88 -0.75
CA LEU A 62 -8.07 -4.67 0.06
C LEU A 62 -8.05 -3.45 -0.85
N HIS A 63 -9.17 -2.72 -0.87
CA HIS A 63 -9.29 -1.44 -1.54
C HIS A 63 -9.17 -0.31 -0.51
N SER A 64 -8.12 0.50 -0.63
CA SER A 64 -7.77 1.49 0.40
C SER A 64 -7.23 2.81 -0.18
N PRO A 65 -7.62 3.97 0.35
CA PRO A 65 -6.94 5.24 0.09
C PRO A 65 -5.42 5.15 0.34
N ALA A 66 -4.61 5.86 -0.45
CA ALA A 66 -3.16 5.77 -0.30
C ALA A 66 -2.69 6.31 1.05
N ASN A 67 -3.42 7.28 1.62
CA ASN A 67 -3.24 7.81 2.97
C ASN A 67 -3.14 6.71 4.03
N ASN A 68 -4.01 5.71 3.98
CA ASN A 68 -4.06 4.66 5.01
C ASN A 68 -2.76 3.84 5.10
N ILE A 69 -1.98 3.81 4.02
CA ILE A 69 -0.77 3.01 3.90
C ILE A 69 0.48 3.90 3.93
N LEU A 70 0.45 5.02 3.21
CA LEU A 70 1.60 5.90 2.98
C LEU A 70 1.57 7.18 3.82
N GLY A 71 0.39 7.56 4.32
CA GLY A 71 0.14 8.83 5.00
C GLY A 71 -0.14 10.02 4.07
N PHE A 72 -0.26 9.80 2.76
CA PHE A 72 -0.57 10.84 1.77
C PHE A 72 -1.30 10.28 0.53
N GLU A 73 -2.00 11.15 -0.22
CA GLU A 73 -2.78 10.79 -1.43
C GLU A 73 -2.13 11.23 -2.75
N HIS A 74 -1.15 12.14 -2.70
CA HIS A 74 -0.47 12.63 -3.90
C HIS A 74 0.67 11.71 -4.31
N ALA A 75 1.13 11.84 -5.56
CA ALA A 75 2.36 11.18 -5.99
C ALA A 75 3.54 11.59 -5.08
N PRO A 76 4.44 10.66 -4.70
CA PRO A 76 5.64 10.97 -3.92
C PRO A 76 6.49 12.06 -4.61
N LYS A 77 6.86 13.11 -3.88
CA LYS A 77 7.69 14.21 -4.41
C LYS A 77 9.08 14.21 -3.78
N THR A 78 9.14 13.90 -2.49
CA THR A 78 10.40 13.88 -1.72
C THR A 78 11.07 12.51 -1.74
N HIS A 79 12.36 12.46 -1.38
CA HIS A 79 13.07 11.19 -1.18
C HIS A 79 12.38 10.31 -0.12
N ALA A 80 12.03 10.91 1.03
CA ALA A 80 11.37 10.22 2.13
C ALA A 80 9.98 9.67 1.76
N GLU A 81 9.22 10.34 0.88
CA GLU A 81 7.94 9.79 0.38
C GLU A 81 8.15 8.63 -0.59
N ARG A 82 9.19 8.69 -1.43
CA ARG A 82 9.55 7.60 -2.35
C ARG A 82 10.02 6.37 -1.58
N GLU A 83 10.84 6.56 -0.56
CA GLU A 83 11.26 5.47 0.34
C GLU A 83 10.08 4.84 1.05
N ARG A 84 9.15 5.66 1.59
CA ARG A 84 7.92 5.15 2.22
C ARG A 84 7.06 4.33 1.25
N LEU A 85 6.94 4.74 -0.01
CA LEU A 85 6.25 3.95 -1.03
C LEU A 85 6.96 2.61 -1.22
N THR A 86 8.27 2.61 -1.46
CA THR A 86 9.05 1.38 -1.68
C THR A 86 8.99 0.43 -0.49
N GLU A 87 9.15 0.93 0.74
CA GLU A 87 9.07 0.15 1.96
C GLU A 87 7.66 -0.46 2.14
N SER A 88 6.62 0.35 1.93
CA SER A 88 5.24 -0.11 2.05
C SER A 88 4.95 -1.22 1.04
N LEU A 89 5.34 -1.05 -0.22
CA LEU A 89 5.18 -2.08 -1.24
C LEU A 89 5.96 -3.36 -0.90
N SER A 90 7.17 -3.24 -0.35
CA SER A 90 7.97 -4.38 0.11
C SER A 90 7.29 -5.15 1.24
N ARG A 91 6.72 -4.44 2.22
CA ARG A 91 5.99 -5.05 3.35
C ARG A 91 4.69 -5.72 2.88
N LEU A 92 3.95 -5.08 1.98
CA LEU A 92 2.69 -5.62 1.45
C LEU A 92 2.91 -6.86 0.58
N LYS A 93 4.07 -6.98 -0.08
CA LYS A 93 4.47 -8.22 -0.78
C LYS A 93 4.73 -9.39 0.16
N GLN A 94 5.06 -9.13 1.43
CA GLN A 94 5.27 -10.16 2.45
C GLN A 94 3.94 -10.57 3.10
N ALA A 95 2.96 -10.94 2.28
CA ALA A 95 1.59 -11.14 2.70
C ALA A 95 1.43 -12.25 3.77
N ASP A 96 2.31 -13.26 3.77
CA ASP A 96 2.32 -14.31 4.81
C ASP A 96 2.52 -13.77 6.24
N SER A 97 3.19 -12.61 6.38
CA SER A 97 3.34 -11.94 7.67
C SER A 97 2.13 -11.10 8.08
N LEU A 98 1.28 -10.75 7.11
CA LEU A 98 0.11 -9.88 7.30
C LEU A 98 -1.18 -10.70 7.43
N LEU A 99 -1.26 -11.84 6.75
CA LEU A 99 -2.42 -12.71 6.63
C LEU A 99 -2.06 -14.07 7.22
N VAL A 100 -2.19 -14.20 8.54
CA VAL A 100 -1.89 -15.44 9.25
C VAL A 100 -3.13 -16.30 9.34
N PHE A 101 -3.04 -17.51 8.79
CA PHE A 101 -4.07 -18.53 8.91
C PHE A 101 -3.70 -19.54 10.01
N PRO A 102 -4.69 -20.11 10.72
CA PRO A 102 -4.42 -21.22 11.63
C PRO A 102 -3.73 -22.37 10.90
N GLU A 103 -2.75 -23.00 11.54
CA GLU A 103 -2.00 -24.14 10.95
C GLU A 103 -2.93 -25.24 10.37
N PRO A 104 -4.05 -25.62 11.04
CA PRO A 104 -4.98 -26.62 10.49
C PRO A 104 -5.70 -26.20 9.20
N ALA A 105 -5.74 -24.91 8.87
CA ALA A 105 -6.34 -24.42 7.63
C ALA A 105 -5.45 -24.66 6.40
N GLY A 106 -4.16 -24.99 6.60
CA GLY A 106 -3.24 -25.41 5.54
C GLY A 106 -3.10 -24.43 4.37
N CYS A 107 -3.46 -23.15 4.52
CA CYS A 107 -3.43 -22.18 3.42
C CYS A 107 -2.00 -21.74 3.12
N ASN A 108 -1.61 -21.76 1.85
CA ASN A 108 -0.36 -21.18 1.37
C ASN A 108 -0.67 -20.02 0.43
N LEU A 109 0.12 -18.96 0.51
CA LEU A 109 0.07 -17.85 -0.43
C LEU A 109 0.54 -18.32 -1.81
N GLU A 110 -0.30 -18.12 -2.83
CA GLU A 110 0.02 -18.42 -4.23
C GLU A 110 0.47 -17.17 -4.99
N SER A 111 -0.20 -16.03 -4.76
CA SER A 111 0.16 -14.79 -5.43
C SER A 111 -0.22 -13.54 -4.65
N VAL A 112 0.51 -12.47 -4.91
CA VAL A 112 0.24 -11.12 -4.41
C VAL A 112 0.28 -10.15 -5.59
N LYS A 113 -0.78 -9.37 -5.75
CA LYS A 113 -0.86 -8.29 -6.74
C LYS A 113 -1.12 -6.98 -6.01
N ILE A 114 -0.36 -5.94 -6.34
CA ILE A 114 -0.50 -4.61 -5.75
C ILE A 114 -0.62 -3.60 -6.88
N GLU A 115 -1.66 -2.79 -6.84
CA GLU A 115 -1.91 -1.69 -7.76
C GLU A 115 -1.96 -0.37 -6.98
N HIS A 116 -1.20 0.61 -7.46
CA HIS A 116 -1.16 1.96 -6.91
C HIS A 116 -1.16 3.00 -8.03
N PRO A 117 -1.71 4.21 -7.79
CA PRO A 117 -1.88 5.22 -8.84
C PRO A 117 -0.59 5.95 -9.22
N PHE A 118 0.52 5.70 -8.53
CA PHE A 118 1.80 6.39 -8.76
C PHE A 118 2.65 5.67 -9.81
N GLU A 119 3.22 6.41 -10.76
CA GLU A 119 4.06 5.84 -11.81
C GLU A 119 5.36 5.25 -11.24
N THR A 120 5.73 4.05 -11.71
CA THR A 120 7.01 3.41 -11.42
C THR A 120 8.07 3.87 -12.41
N GLY A 121 8.50 5.13 -12.33
CA GLY A 121 9.66 5.61 -13.07
C GLY A 121 10.96 4.93 -12.58
N PRO A 122 12.00 4.80 -13.43
CA PRO A 122 13.28 4.24 -13.01
C PRO A 122 13.84 4.99 -11.79
N PHE A 123 14.16 4.22 -10.76
CA PHE A 123 14.68 4.70 -9.50
C PHE A 123 16.17 5.03 -9.68
N GLU A 124 16.48 6.19 -10.27
CA GLU A 124 17.85 6.71 -10.29
C GLU A 124 18.18 7.22 -8.88
N SER A 125 18.94 6.42 -8.15
CA SER A 125 19.65 6.85 -6.94
C SER A 125 20.69 7.91 -7.35
N SER A 126 20.29 9.17 -7.41
CA SER A 126 21.22 10.30 -7.52
C SER A 126 21.86 10.54 -6.14
N SER A 127 22.78 9.64 -5.79
CA SER A 127 23.73 9.80 -4.70
C SER A 127 25.15 9.70 -5.26
N GLU A 128 25.43 10.46 -6.33
CA GLU A 128 26.80 10.77 -6.74
C GLU A 128 27.20 12.10 -6.11
N HIS A 129 27.70 12.04 -4.88
CA HIS A 129 28.53 13.11 -4.34
C HIS A 129 29.93 12.95 -4.96
N GLU A 130 30.09 13.43 -6.19
CA GLU A 130 31.39 13.71 -6.81
C GLU A 130 32.01 14.91 -6.06
N THR A 131 32.75 14.67 -4.97
CA THR A 131 33.69 15.67 -4.44
C THR A 131 34.99 15.57 -5.22
N GLY A 132 35.02 16.22 -6.39
CA GLY A 132 36.21 16.41 -7.23
C GLY A 132 36.56 17.90 -7.36
N HIS A 133 37.84 18.21 -7.10
CA HIS A 133 38.43 19.53 -6.84
C HIS A 133 38.30 20.61 -7.92
N HIS A 134 38.24 21.89 -7.47
CA HIS A 134 39.01 22.97 -8.11
C HIS A 134 39.66 23.87 -7.04
N GLY A 135 40.98 23.74 -6.92
CA GLY A 135 41.83 24.81 -6.41
C GLY A 135 41.88 25.95 -7.43
N GLY A 136 41.83 27.17 -6.92
CA GLY A 136 41.91 28.40 -7.68
C GLY A 136 42.17 29.56 -6.73
N GLU A 137 43.45 29.88 -6.58
CA GLU A 137 43.99 31.00 -5.83
C GLU A 137 43.48 32.31 -6.47
N HIS A 138 42.86 33.17 -5.67
CA HIS A 138 42.59 34.55 -6.06
C HIS A 138 43.10 35.48 -4.97
N GLU A 139 44.29 36.01 -5.22
CA GLU A 139 44.86 37.18 -4.58
C GLU A 139 43.88 38.35 -4.70
N HIS A 140 43.55 38.98 -3.57
CA HIS A 140 42.92 40.29 -3.57
C HIS A 140 43.99 41.31 -3.22
N ASP A 141 44.56 41.92 -4.26
CA ASP A 141 45.37 43.12 -4.16
C ASP A 141 44.55 44.25 -3.52
N ALA A 142 45.09 44.79 -2.42
CA ALA A 142 44.56 45.92 -1.71
C ALA A 142 45.29 47.20 -2.13
N HIS A 143 44.71 47.97 -3.06
CA HIS A 143 45.10 49.37 -3.29
C HIS A 143 43.90 50.19 -3.78
N HIS A 144 43.37 51.07 -2.93
CA HIS A 144 43.57 52.52 -3.03
C HIS A 144 42.71 53.25 -1.99
N ASP A 145 43.41 53.91 -1.07
CA ASP A 145 42.97 55.11 -0.37
C ASP A 145 42.79 56.25 -1.39
N GLU A 146 41.80 57.12 -1.18
CA GLU A 146 41.82 58.56 -1.47
C GLU A 146 40.41 59.11 -1.15
N GLY A 147 40.31 59.92 -0.11
CA GLY A 147 39.05 60.40 0.45
C GLY A 147 38.38 61.57 -0.29
N ALA A 148 37.08 61.74 -0.01
CA ALA A 148 36.43 63.05 0.14
C ALA A 148 35.09 62.90 0.88
N ARG A 149 34.99 63.52 2.06
CA ARG A 149 33.76 64.08 2.65
C ARG A 149 33.82 65.60 2.48
N PRO A 150 32.75 66.34 2.73
CA PRO A 150 31.37 66.24 2.23
C PRO A 150 31.09 67.22 1.07
#